data_AF-A0AAD5UJ82-F1
#
_entry.id   AF-A0AAD5UJ82-F1
#
_cell.length_a   1.000
_cell.length_b   1.000
_cell.length_c   1.000
_cell.angle_alpha   90.00
_cell.angle_beta   90.00
_cell.angle_gamma   90.00
#
_symmetry.space_group_name_H-M   'P 1'
#
loop_
_entity.id
_entity.type
_entity.pdbx_description
1 polymer ?
#
loop_
_entity_poly.entity_id
_entity_poly.type
_entity_poly.pdbx_seq_one_letter_code
_entity_poly.pdbx_strand_id
1 'polypeptide(L)'
;MKFRQLTNRIALILTLVIAYVLVFGINRPEKALTPEEQVRQYNIVRERYSGKDARTITPSQVAIVTYYAPQSNKEHQIHFEDELYKNVSHYSMTNIADYCSYNGFAFFFRNNHMVDTETKAAYWGKMDVVEYYLKKGFEWVIWTDIDVLFLKERSLVDHWLSFASPNQHMAFVTECNDHEGELGTVRSGFFAVRNTKEGLSFLKAWKDTFAGFKGHFNPEQEALEGMVLKQPWKSWAMIAPHNKIHTYPYCLNYDTDPISVHFSGGTKWNMREHADKLYEGKEKVKDFQINFPTLDFE
;
A
#
# COMPACT_ATOMS: atom_id res chain seq x y z
N MET A 1 -17.10 6.65 -58.96
CA MET A 1 -16.62 7.45 -57.81
C MET A 1 -16.80 6.77 -56.45
N LYS A 2 -17.95 6.13 -56.16
CA LYS A 2 -18.24 5.51 -54.85
C LYS A 2 -17.34 4.31 -54.48
N PHE A 3 -16.89 3.50 -55.44
CA PHE A 3 -16.04 2.33 -55.19
C PHE A 3 -14.65 2.69 -54.65
N ARG A 4 -14.05 3.78 -55.17
CA ARG A 4 -12.71 4.26 -54.77
C ARG A 4 -12.70 4.84 -53.34
N GLN A 5 -13.82 5.39 -52.88
CA GLN A 5 -13.97 5.86 -51.50
C GLN A 5 -14.11 4.68 -50.52
N LEU A 6 -14.75 3.59 -50.93
CA LEU A 6 -14.88 2.39 -50.10
C LEU A 6 -13.54 1.68 -49.90
N THR A 7 -12.75 1.54 -50.97
CA THR A 7 -11.40 0.93 -50.88
C THR A 7 -10.45 1.72 -49.99
N ASN A 8 -10.51 3.07 -50.04
CA ASN A 8 -9.67 3.91 -49.18
C ASN A 8 -10.07 3.83 -47.70
N ARG A 9 -11.36 3.67 -47.40
CA ARG A 9 -11.84 3.49 -46.02
C ARG A 9 -11.42 2.14 -45.45
N ILE A 10 -11.53 1.07 -46.23
CA ILE A 10 -11.09 -0.27 -45.83
C ILE A 10 -9.58 -0.30 -45.59
N ALA A 11 -8.80 0.30 -46.48
CA ALA A 11 -7.34 0.40 -46.31
C ALA A 11 -6.96 1.18 -45.05
N LEU A 12 -7.64 2.28 -44.74
CA LEU A 12 -7.39 3.07 -43.53
C LEU A 12 -7.73 2.28 -42.26
N ILE A 13 -8.86 1.57 -42.24
CA ILE A 13 -9.28 0.74 -41.10
C ILE A 13 -8.27 -0.40 -40.87
N LEU A 14 -7.83 -1.08 -41.93
CA LEU A 14 -6.83 -2.14 -41.82
C LEU A 14 -5.49 -1.61 -41.29
N THR A 15 -5.03 -0.46 -41.77
CA THR A 15 -3.80 0.17 -41.27
C THR A 15 -3.91 0.55 -39.80
N LEU A 16 -5.07 1.07 -39.36
CA LEU A 16 -5.30 1.41 -37.95
C LEU A 16 -5.38 0.18 -37.06
N VAL A 17 -6.00 -0.91 -37.53
CA VAL A 17 -6.05 -2.19 -36.80
C VAL A 17 -4.65 -2.81 -36.68
N ILE A 18 -3.86 -2.80 -37.76
CA ILE A 18 -2.48 -3.30 -37.73
C ILE A 18 -1.61 -2.43 -36.80
N ALA A 19 -1.73 -1.11 -36.88
CA ALA A 19 -1.03 -0.21 -35.96
C ALA A 19 -1.46 -0.45 -34.50
N TYR A 20 -2.74 -0.66 -34.24
CA TYR A 20 -3.24 -0.98 -32.90
C TYR A 20 -2.70 -2.32 -32.39
N VAL A 21 -2.66 -3.36 -33.23
CA VAL A 21 -2.10 -4.67 -32.87
C VAL A 21 -0.58 -4.61 -32.70
N LEU A 22 0.13 -3.76 -33.45
CA LEU A 22 1.57 -3.58 -33.29
C LEU A 22 1.94 -2.73 -32.07
N VAL A 23 1.12 -1.73 -31.73
CA VAL A 23 1.35 -0.82 -30.58
C VAL A 23 0.84 -1.43 -29.27
N PHE A 24 -0.26 -2.17 -29.30
CA PHE A 24 -0.93 -2.68 -28.08
C PHE A 24 -1.08 -4.21 -28.06
N GLY A 25 -1.02 -4.90 -29.20
CA GLY A 25 -1.27 -6.34 -29.32
C GLY A 25 -0.07 -7.26 -29.08
N ILE A 26 1.07 -6.73 -28.63
CA ILE A 26 2.23 -7.54 -28.20
C ILE A 26 2.53 -7.30 -26.71
N ASN A 27 1.50 -7.13 -25.88
CA ASN A 27 1.63 -7.56 -24.48
C ASN A 27 1.43 -9.07 -24.46
N ARG A 28 2.46 -9.82 -24.85
CA ARG A 28 2.55 -11.21 -24.41
C ARG A 28 2.55 -11.16 -22.88
N PRO A 29 1.73 -11.96 -22.17
CA PRO A 29 1.92 -12.11 -20.74
C PRO A 29 3.38 -12.49 -20.56
N GLU A 30 4.16 -11.63 -19.90
CA GLU A 30 5.53 -11.95 -19.56
C GLU A 30 5.48 -13.31 -18.87
N LYS A 31 6.17 -14.29 -19.43
CA LYS A 31 6.27 -15.61 -18.84
C LYS A 31 6.65 -15.42 -17.38
N ALA A 32 5.88 -16.00 -16.47
CA ALA A 32 6.19 -15.92 -15.05
C ALA A 32 7.64 -16.34 -14.83
N LEU A 33 8.41 -15.48 -14.15
CA LEU A 33 9.81 -15.75 -13.85
C LEU A 33 9.91 -17.03 -13.04
N THR A 34 10.88 -17.87 -13.37
CA THR A 34 11.25 -18.99 -12.52
C THR A 34 11.71 -18.48 -11.15
N PRO A 35 11.57 -19.26 -10.07
CA PRO A 35 12.09 -18.89 -8.75
C PRO A 35 13.57 -18.45 -8.79
N GLU A 36 14.39 -19.09 -9.62
CA GLU A 36 15.80 -18.74 -9.80
C GLU A 36 15.98 -17.36 -10.45
N GLU A 37 15.15 -17.01 -11.43
CA GLU A 37 15.15 -15.69 -12.05
C GLU A 37 14.64 -14.60 -11.09
N GLN A 38 13.68 -14.93 -10.22
CA GLN A 38 13.21 -14.04 -9.16
C GLN A 38 14.33 -13.73 -8.16
N VAL A 39 15.03 -14.77 -7.68
CA VAL A 39 16.22 -14.62 -6.81
C VAL A 39 17.31 -13.81 -7.51
N ARG A 40 17.52 -14.04 -8.81
CA ARG A 40 18.51 -13.28 -9.59
C ARG A 40 18.15 -11.81 -9.73
N GLN A 41 16.89 -11.48 -10.06
CA GLN A 41 16.43 -10.10 -10.14
C GLN A 41 16.52 -9.40 -8.77
N TYR A 42 16.12 -10.09 -7.70
CA TYR A 42 16.30 -9.62 -6.33
C TYR A 42 17.76 -9.24 -6.07
N ASN A 43 18.70 -10.13 -6.40
CA ASN A 43 20.13 -9.88 -6.19
C ASN A 43 20.67 -8.73 -7.06
N ILE A 44 20.21 -8.56 -8.30
CA ILE A 44 20.62 -7.44 -9.18
C ILE A 44 20.14 -6.10 -8.63
N VAL A 45 18.87 -6.02 -8.19
CA VAL A 45 18.33 -4.83 -7.56
C VAL A 45 19.06 -4.56 -6.24
N ARG A 46 19.26 -5.59 -5.42
CA ARG A 46 20.05 -5.52 -4.18
C ARG A 46 21.44 -4.95 -4.43
N GLU A 47 22.21 -5.51 -5.38
CA GLU A 47 23.59 -5.08 -5.68
C GLU A 47 23.68 -3.67 -6.26
N ARG A 48 22.71 -3.26 -7.08
CA ARG A 48 22.68 -1.91 -7.69
C ARG A 48 22.45 -0.81 -6.65
N TYR A 49 21.81 -1.13 -5.53
CA TYR A 49 21.38 -0.12 -4.55
C TYR A 49 21.91 -0.36 -3.11
N SER A 50 22.52 -1.51 -2.81
CA SER A 50 23.16 -1.74 -1.51
C SER A 50 24.48 -0.95 -1.43
N GLY A 51 24.44 0.18 -0.73
CA GLY A 51 25.65 0.71 -0.09
C GLY A 51 26.24 -0.34 0.86
N LYS A 52 27.51 -0.19 1.25
CA LYS A 52 28.24 -1.17 2.09
C LYS A 52 27.59 -1.47 3.46
N ASP A 53 26.54 -0.75 3.85
CA ASP A 53 25.87 -0.84 5.15
C ASP A 53 24.40 -1.32 5.10
N ALA A 54 23.90 -1.77 3.93
CA ALA A 54 22.50 -2.23 3.82
C ALA A 54 22.28 -3.55 4.60
N ARG A 55 21.32 -3.57 5.54
CA ARG A 55 20.94 -4.80 6.25
C ARG A 55 20.13 -5.71 5.31
N THR A 56 20.41 -7.01 5.38
CA THR A 56 19.59 -8.01 4.70
C THR A 56 18.31 -8.23 5.51
N ILE A 57 17.20 -7.68 5.03
CA ILE A 57 15.85 -7.98 5.52
C ILE A 57 15.32 -9.12 4.66
N THR A 58 14.90 -10.21 5.28
CA THR A 58 14.21 -11.31 4.59
C THR A 58 12.70 -11.08 4.61
N PRO A 59 11.94 -11.56 3.61
CA PRO A 59 10.49 -11.42 3.61
C PRO A 59 9.80 -11.95 4.87
N SER A 60 10.32 -13.03 5.45
CA SER A 60 9.82 -13.62 6.70
C SER A 60 9.89 -12.71 7.93
N GLN A 61 10.72 -11.66 7.88
CA GLN A 61 10.88 -10.68 8.96
C GLN A 61 9.89 -9.51 8.83
N VAL A 62 9.09 -9.47 7.76
CA VAL A 62 8.15 -8.39 7.46
C VAL A 62 6.71 -8.91 7.50
N ALA A 63 5.85 -8.20 8.24
CA ALA A 63 4.41 -8.38 8.17
C ALA A 63 3.76 -7.17 7.52
N ILE A 64 2.82 -7.40 6.60
CA ILE A 64 1.90 -6.38 6.09
C ILE A 64 0.57 -6.57 6.81
N VAL A 65 0.08 -5.51 7.43
CA VAL A 65 -1.12 -5.54 8.28
C VAL A 65 -2.10 -4.47 7.83
N THR A 66 -3.37 -4.84 7.85
CA THR A 66 -4.49 -3.92 7.62
C THR A 66 -5.70 -4.37 8.44
N TYR A 67 -6.67 -3.48 8.61
CA TYR A 67 -7.96 -3.84 9.19
C TYR A 67 -9.05 -3.03 8.52
N TYR A 68 -10.27 -3.55 8.57
CA TYR A 68 -11.49 -2.80 8.30
C TYR A 68 -12.29 -2.71 9.59
N ALA A 69 -12.68 -1.50 9.98
CA ALA A 69 -13.63 -1.30 11.07
C ALA A 69 -14.75 -0.35 10.63
N PRO A 70 -16.02 -0.81 10.61
CA PRO A 70 -17.16 0.08 10.46
C PRO A 70 -17.15 1.06 11.63
N GLN A 71 -17.40 2.33 11.34
CA GLN A 71 -17.51 3.34 12.40
C GLN A 71 -18.81 3.09 13.17
N SER A 72 -18.69 2.65 14.42
CA SER A 72 -19.82 2.31 15.31
C SER A 72 -20.68 3.52 15.68
N ASN A 73 -20.16 4.74 15.55
CA ASN A 73 -20.81 5.96 15.99
C ASN A 73 -21.05 6.93 14.83
N LYS A 74 -22.17 6.76 14.13
CA LYS A 74 -22.95 7.83 13.50
C LYS A 74 -24.28 7.26 13.03
N GLU A 75 -25.36 7.65 13.70
CA GLU A 75 -26.75 7.43 13.27
C GLU A 75 -27.04 7.92 11.83
N HIS A 76 -26.12 8.63 11.17
CA HIS A 76 -26.29 9.24 9.85
C HIS A 76 -25.16 8.95 8.85
N GLN A 77 -24.23 8.02 9.12
CA GLN A 77 -23.33 7.53 8.08
C GLN A 77 -24.00 6.38 7.30
N ILE A 78 -24.72 6.84 6.29
CA ILE A 78 -25.38 6.17 5.17
C ILE A 78 -24.81 4.77 4.90
N HIS A 79 -25.67 3.75 4.87
CA HIS A 79 -25.41 2.37 4.38
C HIS A 79 -24.56 2.29 3.09
N PHE A 80 -24.53 3.37 2.31
CA PHE A 80 -23.74 3.55 1.10
C PHE A 80 -22.22 3.57 1.34
N GLU A 81 -21.74 4.16 2.43
CA GLU A 81 -20.32 4.12 2.79
C GLU A 81 -19.92 2.68 3.17
N ASP A 82 -20.75 1.97 3.91
CA ASP A 82 -20.48 0.58 4.29
C ASP A 82 -20.41 -0.36 3.08
N GLU A 83 -21.34 -0.28 2.13
CA GLU A 83 -21.28 -1.08 0.90
C GLU A 83 -20.09 -0.69 0.02
N LEU A 84 -19.73 0.59 -0.05
CA LEU A 84 -18.50 1.02 -0.71
C LEU A 84 -17.26 0.40 -0.04
N TYR A 85 -17.14 0.50 1.28
CA TYR A 85 -16.01 -0.04 2.01
C TYR A 85 -15.93 -1.56 1.94
N LYS A 86 -17.07 -2.27 1.96
CA LYS A 86 -17.10 -3.71 1.72
C LYS A 86 -16.54 -4.05 0.35
N ASN A 87 -17.00 -3.39 -0.70
CA ASN A 87 -16.50 -3.62 -2.06
C ASN A 87 -15.01 -3.29 -2.19
N VAL A 88 -14.60 -2.11 -1.69
CA VAL A 88 -13.20 -1.68 -1.61
C VAL A 88 -12.35 -2.73 -0.91
N SER A 89 -12.79 -3.18 0.28
CA SER A 89 -12.05 -4.17 1.08
C SER A 89 -11.91 -5.50 0.37
N HIS A 90 -12.92 -5.94 -0.38
CA HIS A 90 -12.84 -7.18 -1.14
C HIS A 90 -11.72 -7.13 -2.19
N TYR A 91 -11.64 -6.03 -2.94
CA TYR A 91 -10.59 -5.84 -3.95
C TYR A 91 -9.21 -5.67 -3.34
N SER A 92 -9.06 -4.81 -2.33
CA SER A 92 -7.76 -4.59 -1.69
C SER A 92 -7.27 -5.80 -0.93
N MET A 93 -8.10 -6.50 -0.17
CA MET A 93 -7.65 -7.68 0.58
C MET A 93 -7.08 -8.73 -0.37
N THR A 94 -7.75 -8.99 -1.48
CA THR A 94 -7.27 -9.93 -2.49
C THR A 94 -5.95 -9.43 -3.09
N ASN A 95 -5.89 -8.16 -3.48
CA ASN A 95 -4.68 -7.55 -4.03
C ASN A 95 -3.48 -7.57 -3.07
N ILE A 96 -3.70 -7.26 -1.79
CA ILE A 96 -2.66 -7.26 -0.75
C ILE A 96 -2.23 -8.70 -0.45
N ALA A 97 -3.19 -9.64 -0.36
CA ALA A 97 -2.88 -11.05 -0.13
C ALA A 97 -2.05 -11.63 -1.27
N ASP A 98 -2.42 -11.36 -2.54
CA ASP A 98 -1.66 -11.78 -3.72
C ASP A 98 -0.25 -11.19 -3.70
N TYR A 99 -0.14 -9.88 -3.43
CA TYR A 99 1.15 -9.20 -3.29
C TYR A 99 2.03 -9.85 -2.21
N CYS A 100 1.47 -10.12 -1.03
CA CYS A 100 2.21 -10.73 0.08
C CYS A 100 2.61 -12.17 -0.25
N SER A 101 1.69 -12.95 -0.81
CA SER A 101 1.95 -14.34 -1.20
C SER A 101 3.04 -14.44 -2.26
N TYR A 102 3.02 -13.53 -3.24
CA TYR A 102 4.03 -13.51 -4.30
C TYR A 102 5.43 -13.19 -3.75
N ASN A 103 5.52 -12.25 -2.81
CA ASN A 103 6.80 -11.77 -2.28
C ASN A 103 7.26 -12.47 -0.99
N GLY A 104 6.49 -13.43 -0.48
CA GLY A 104 6.81 -14.18 0.74
C GLY A 104 6.63 -13.40 2.05
N PHE A 105 5.82 -12.33 2.04
CA PHE A 105 5.47 -11.57 3.25
C PHE A 105 4.34 -12.24 4.02
N ALA A 106 4.33 -12.07 5.34
CA ALA A 106 3.17 -12.41 6.14
C ALA A 106 2.08 -11.34 5.95
N PHE A 107 0.88 -11.74 5.53
CA PHE A 107 -0.28 -10.86 5.47
C PHE A 107 -1.22 -11.14 6.63
N PHE A 108 -1.64 -10.07 7.31
CA PHE A 108 -2.69 -10.16 8.30
C PHE A 108 -3.78 -9.12 8.08
N PHE A 109 -4.99 -9.62 7.93
CA PHE A 109 -6.21 -8.85 7.99
C PHE A 109 -6.87 -9.05 9.35
N ARG A 110 -7.28 -7.96 10.01
CA ARG A 110 -8.01 -8.01 11.28
C ARG A 110 -9.41 -7.44 11.15
N ASN A 111 -10.33 -8.08 11.88
CA ASN A 111 -11.67 -7.54 12.15
C ASN A 111 -11.65 -6.76 13.48
N ASN A 112 -12.70 -5.97 13.69
CA ASN A 112 -12.80 -4.85 14.64
C ASN A 112 -12.38 -5.07 16.10
N HIS A 113 -12.30 -6.31 16.60
CA HIS A 113 -12.20 -6.59 18.03
C HIS A 113 -10.90 -6.10 18.70
N MET A 114 -9.86 -5.80 17.91
CA MET A 114 -8.61 -5.22 18.42
C MET A 114 -8.64 -3.68 18.51
N VAL A 115 -9.68 -3.06 17.96
CA VAL A 115 -9.81 -1.61 17.89
C VAL A 115 -10.91 -1.18 18.83
N ASP A 116 -10.57 -0.34 19.80
CA ASP A 116 -11.55 0.31 20.67
C ASP A 116 -12.33 1.36 19.86
N THR A 117 -13.32 0.90 19.11
CA THR A 117 -14.23 1.75 18.33
C THR A 117 -15.26 2.46 19.20
N GLU A 118 -15.38 2.08 20.48
CA GLU A 118 -16.35 2.67 21.41
C GLU A 118 -15.84 4.00 21.96
N THR A 119 -14.55 4.05 22.33
CA THR A 119 -13.93 5.24 22.92
C THR A 119 -13.01 5.99 21.97
N LYS A 120 -12.50 5.32 20.93
CA LYS A 120 -11.63 5.92 19.91
C LYS A 120 -12.22 5.71 18.51
N ALA A 121 -11.92 6.66 17.63
CA ALA A 121 -12.24 6.46 16.23
C ALA A 121 -11.30 5.40 15.62
N ALA A 122 -11.83 4.64 14.66
CA ALA A 122 -11.15 3.49 14.06
C ALA A 122 -9.70 3.82 13.65
N TYR A 123 -9.46 4.95 12.99
CA TYR A 123 -8.14 5.34 12.48
C TYR A 123 -7.01 5.35 13.53
N TRP A 124 -7.30 5.46 14.83
CA TRP A 124 -6.29 5.31 15.89
C TRP A 124 -5.88 3.85 16.17
N GLY A 125 -6.75 2.89 15.86
CA GLY A 125 -6.52 1.46 16.09
C GLY A 125 -5.33 0.87 15.32
N LYS A 126 -4.87 1.54 14.25
CA LYS A 126 -3.73 1.05 13.46
C LYS A 126 -2.45 0.94 14.29
N MET A 127 -2.25 1.82 15.27
CA MET A 127 -1.08 1.74 16.16
C MET A 127 -1.12 0.49 17.05
N ASP A 128 -2.29 0.10 17.56
CA ASP A 128 -2.44 -1.09 18.41
C ASP A 128 -2.25 -2.38 17.59
N VAL A 129 -2.75 -2.40 16.35
CA VAL A 129 -2.53 -3.51 15.41
C VAL A 129 -1.04 -3.66 15.08
N VAL A 130 -0.36 -2.56 14.74
CA VAL A 130 1.08 -2.58 14.45
C VAL A 130 1.87 -3.06 15.68
N GLU A 131 1.59 -2.51 16.87
CA GLU A 131 2.26 -2.91 18.11
C GLU A 131 2.07 -4.39 18.43
N TYR A 132 0.86 -4.92 18.24
CA TYR A 132 0.57 -6.34 18.44
C TYR A 132 1.46 -7.24 17.60
N TYR A 133 1.62 -6.95 16.30
CA TYR A 133 2.46 -7.76 15.42
C TYR A 133 3.95 -7.59 15.66
N LEU A 134 4.40 -6.41 16.10
CA LEU A 134 5.77 -6.26 16.59
C LEU A 134 6.03 -7.18 17.79
N LYS A 135 5.08 -7.28 18.73
CA LYS A 135 5.19 -8.21 19.88
C LYS A 135 5.16 -9.69 19.48
N LYS A 136 4.71 -10.04 18.27
CA LYS A 136 4.78 -11.41 17.73
C LYS A 136 6.14 -11.76 17.11
N GLY A 137 7.08 -10.81 17.08
CA GLY A 137 8.48 -11.07 16.70
C GLY A 137 8.85 -10.69 15.27
N PHE A 138 7.93 -10.08 14.50
CA PHE A 138 8.29 -9.49 13.21
C PHE A 138 9.31 -8.36 13.42
N GLU A 139 10.32 -8.24 12.54
CA GLU A 139 11.30 -7.15 12.61
C GLU A 139 10.68 -5.84 12.14
N TRP A 140 9.88 -5.90 11.07
CA TRP A 140 9.15 -4.76 10.54
C TRP A 140 7.68 -5.12 10.38
N VAL A 141 6.81 -4.18 10.75
CA VAL A 141 5.38 -4.25 10.49
C VAL A 141 5.02 -3.05 9.63
N ILE A 142 4.51 -3.34 8.42
CA ILE A 142 3.99 -2.37 7.48
C ILE A 142 2.49 -2.26 7.69
N TRP A 143 2.03 -1.08 8.07
CA TRP A 143 0.63 -0.73 8.01
C TRP A 143 0.25 -0.29 6.60
N THR A 144 -0.90 -0.75 6.13
CA THR A 144 -1.59 -0.19 4.96
C THR A 144 -3.06 -0.01 5.28
N ASP A 145 -3.64 1.12 4.88
CA ASP A 145 -5.09 1.28 4.92
C ASP A 145 -5.76 0.27 3.96
N ILE A 146 -7.01 -0.07 4.25
CA ILE A 146 -7.77 -1.06 3.48
C ILE A 146 -8.18 -0.56 2.09
N ASP A 147 -8.06 0.73 1.81
CA ASP A 147 -8.33 1.35 0.52
C ASP A 147 -7.05 1.54 -0.32
N VAL A 148 -6.03 0.71 -0.10
CA VAL A 148 -4.78 0.71 -0.86
C VAL A 148 -4.74 -0.48 -1.84
N LEU A 149 -4.20 -0.23 -3.03
CA LEU A 149 -3.83 -1.27 -4.00
C LEU A 149 -2.32 -1.25 -4.25
N PHE A 150 -1.69 -2.42 -4.21
CA PHE A 150 -0.36 -2.68 -4.75
C PHE A 150 -0.45 -2.78 -6.28
N LEU A 151 0.29 -1.91 -6.97
CA LEU A 151 0.34 -1.85 -8.43
C LEU A 151 1.32 -2.86 -9.02
N LYS A 152 2.32 -3.24 -8.22
CA LYS A 152 3.44 -4.07 -8.68
C LYS A 152 3.47 -5.38 -7.92
N GLU A 153 3.29 -6.49 -8.63
CA GLU A 153 3.48 -7.82 -8.04
C GLU A 153 4.93 -8.05 -7.59
N ARG A 154 5.91 -7.48 -8.31
CA ARG A 154 7.35 -7.79 -8.16
C ARG A 154 8.17 -6.73 -7.42
N SER A 155 7.58 -5.61 -7.05
CA SER A 155 8.34 -4.56 -6.38
C SER A 155 8.27 -4.72 -4.89
N LEU A 156 9.42 -4.56 -4.25
CA LEU A 156 9.71 -5.11 -2.95
C LEU A 156 9.68 -4.04 -1.88
N VAL A 157 8.68 -4.08 -1.00
CA VAL A 157 8.63 -3.19 0.17
C VAL A 157 9.80 -3.45 1.12
N ASP A 158 10.32 -4.68 1.18
CA ASP A 158 11.56 -5.00 1.90
C ASP A 158 12.79 -4.31 1.28
N HIS A 159 12.80 -4.09 -0.04
CA HIS A 159 13.85 -3.27 -0.65
C HIS A 159 13.79 -1.83 -0.15
N TRP A 160 12.59 -1.23 -0.04
CA TRP A 160 12.43 0.08 0.61
C TRP A 160 12.98 0.07 2.04
N LEU A 161 12.65 -0.95 2.83
CA LEU A 161 13.12 -1.08 4.20
C LEU A 161 14.61 -1.40 4.32
N SER A 162 15.24 -1.99 3.30
CA SER A 162 16.67 -2.32 3.31
C SER A 162 17.58 -1.08 3.31
N PHE A 163 17.03 0.07 2.91
CA PHE A 163 17.69 1.37 3.00
C PHE A 163 17.66 1.99 4.39
N ALA A 164 16.88 1.43 5.32
CA ALA A 164 16.82 1.92 6.69
C ALA A 164 18.17 1.70 7.38
N SER A 165 18.80 2.80 7.80
CA SER A 165 20.00 2.77 8.62
C SER A 165 19.73 2.08 9.97
N PRO A 166 20.77 1.65 10.71
CA PRO A 166 20.60 1.07 12.04
C PRO A 166 19.82 1.94 13.04
N ASN A 167 19.84 3.27 12.85
CA ASN A 167 19.15 4.24 13.70
C ASN A 167 17.76 4.64 13.17
N GLN A 168 17.31 4.04 12.06
CA GLN A 168 15.96 4.25 11.54
C GLN A 168 15.03 3.13 12.02
N HIS A 169 13.96 3.56 12.68
CA HIS A 169 13.01 2.71 13.39
C HIS A 169 11.58 2.84 12.85
N MET A 170 11.37 3.82 11.96
CA MET A 170 10.11 4.06 11.28
C MET A 170 10.39 4.41 9.83
N ALA A 171 9.44 4.08 8.96
CA ALA A 171 9.48 4.44 7.55
C ALA A 171 8.13 5.04 7.14
N PHE A 172 8.17 6.24 6.58
CA PHE A 172 6.99 6.98 6.13
C PHE A 172 7.13 7.38 4.67
N VAL A 173 6.00 7.78 4.09
CA VAL A 173 5.92 8.29 2.73
C VAL A 173 5.37 9.71 2.77
N THR A 174 5.93 10.62 1.97
CA THR A 174 5.46 12.01 1.88
C THR A 174 4.08 12.12 1.22
N GLU A 175 3.49 13.29 1.32
CA GLU A 175 2.34 13.70 0.54
C GLU A 175 2.79 14.10 -0.88
N CYS A 176 1.83 14.23 -1.81
CA CYS A 176 2.15 14.55 -3.20
C CYS A 176 2.17 16.04 -3.54
N ASN A 177 1.69 16.88 -2.62
CA ASN A 177 1.78 18.33 -2.75
C ASN A 177 3.10 18.87 -2.20
N ASP A 178 3.95 18.01 -1.63
CA ASP A 178 5.24 18.42 -1.07
C ASP A 178 6.26 18.66 -2.19
N HIS A 179 6.92 19.81 -2.15
CA HIS A 179 8.03 20.12 -3.03
C HIS A 179 9.26 19.30 -2.66
N GLU A 180 10.00 18.80 -3.67
CA GLU A 180 11.22 18.01 -3.46
C GLU A 180 12.19 18.73 -2.51
N GLY A 181 12.51 18.11 -1.36
CA GLY A 181 13.55 18.59 -0.44
C GLY A 181 13.04 19.19 0.88
N GLU A 182 11.73 19.47 1.02
CA GLU A 182 11.14 19.75 2.31
C GLU A 182 10.76 18.42 2.99
N LEU A 183 10.97 18.31 4.31
CA LEU A 183 10.37 17.24 5.11
C LEU A 183 8.87 17.50 5.14
N GLY A 184 8.23 17.10 4.06
CA GLY A 184 6.83 17.36 3.78
C GLY A 184 5.90 16.65 4.74
N THR A 185 4.61 16.91 4.56
CA THR A 185 3.53 16.16 5.22
C THR A 185 3.70 14.66 4.98
N VAL A 186 3.63 13.85 6.02
CA VAL A 186 3.76 12.38 5.92
C VAL A 186 2.40 11.71 6.01
N ARG A 187 2.22 10.59 5.32
CA ARG A 187 0.95 9.86 5.31
C ARG A 187 0.86 8.81 6.41
N SER A 188 -0.31 8.73 7.06
CA SER A 188 -0.63 7.68 8.04
C SER A 188 -1.24 6.44 7.39
N GLY A 189 -1.58 6.50 6.08
CA GLY A 189 -2.23 5.42 5.35
C GLY A 189 -1.30 4.30 4.89
N PHE A 190 0.01 4.56 4.88
CA PHE A 190 1.03 3.57 4.55
C PHE A 190 2.35 3.91 5.25
N PHE A 191 2.77 3.08 6.19
CA PHE A 191 4.01 3.29 6.95
C PHE A 191 4.55 1.96 7.48
N ALA A 192 5.81 1.95 7.93
CA ALA A 192 6.41 0.80 8.60
C ALA A 192 7.00 1.19 9.95
N VAL A 193 6.93 0.28 10.91
CA VAL A 193 7.60 0.41 12.22
C VAL A 193 8.48 -0.80 12.47
N ARG A 194 9.67 -0.55 13.01
CA ARG A 194 10.64 -1.57 13.38
C ARG A 194 10.45 -2.03 14.82
N ASN A 195 10.64 -3.32 15.06
CA ASN A 195 10.57 -3.95 16.37
C ASN A 195 11.82 -3.64 17.20
N THR A 196 11.83 -2.41 17.72
CA THR A 196 12.90 -1.83 18.52
C THR A 196 12.27 -1.04 19.66
N LYS A 197 13.05 -0.72 20.69
CA LYS A 197 12.56 0.09 21.82
C LYS A 197 12.10 1.47 21.33
N GLU A 198 12.82 2.02 20.36
CA GLU A 198 12.57 3.32 19.73
C GLU A 198 11.28 3.29 18.89
N GLY A 199 11.07 2.26 18.06
CA GLY A 199 9.84 2.09 17.28
C GLY A 199 8.60 1.91 18.16
N LEU A 200 8.71 1.11 19.22
CA LEU A 200 7.63 0.93 20.21
C LEU A 200 7.38 2.20 21.02
N SER A 201 8.43 2.94 21.40
CA SER A 201 8.31 4.22 22.09
C SER A 201 7.62 5.26 21.22
N PHE A 202 7.89 5.27 19.90
CA PHE A 202 7.22 6.15 18.97
C PHE A 202 5.72 5.83 18.87
N LEU A 203 5.36 4.56 18.67
CA LEU A 203 3.96 4.13 18.63
C LEU A 203 3.20 4.53 19.90
N LYS A 204 3.83 4.36 21.07
CA LYS A 204 3.26 4.80 22.35
C LYS A 204 3.06 6.31 22.36
N ALA A 205 4.08 7.08 22.02
CA ALA A 205 4.00 8.55 22.00
C ALA A 205 2.91 9.04 21.03
N TRP A 206 2.74 8.37 19.88
CA TRP A 206 1.71 8.70 18.90
C TRP A 206 0.31 8.43 19.45
N LYS A 207 0.09 7.28 20.11
CA LYS A 207 -1.18 7.00 20.78
C LYS A 207 -1.50 8.00 21.90
N ASP A 208 -0.48 8.45 22.63
CA ASP A 208 -0.64 9.39 23.75
C ASP A 208 -1.07 10.80 23.28
N THR A 209 -0.96 11.13 21.98
CA THR A 209 -1.45 12.41 21.43
C THR A 209 -2.96 12.45 21.23
N PHE A 210 -3.65 11.30 21.28
CA PHE A 210 -5.08 11.15 20.99
C PHE A 210 -5.96 12.27 21.56
N ALA A 211 -5.80 12.58 22.85
CA ALA A 211 -6.63 13.56 23.53
C ALA A 211 -6.45 14.98 22.97
N GLY A 212 -5.23 15.33 22.53
CA GLY A 212 -4.90 16.65 22.00
C GLY A 212 -5.41 16.90 20.59
N PHE A 213 -5.74 15.85 19.83
CA PHE A 213 -6.23 15.94 18.45
C PHE A 213 -7.73 15.61 18.33
N LYS A 214 -8.45 15.47 19.45
CA LYS A 214 -9.89 15.20 19.42
C LYS A 214 -10.64 16.33 18.70
N GLY A 215 -11.39 15.99 17.66
CA GLY A 215 -12.18 16.94 16.87
C GLY A 215 -11.47 17.51 15.64
N HIS A 216 -10.21 17.15 15.41
CA HIS A 216 -9.52 17.47 14.15
C HIS A 216 -10.08 16.63 12.99
N PHE A 217 -9.82 17.06 11.75
CA PHE A 217 -10.36 16.40 10.56
C PHE A 217 -9.65 15.07 10.28
N ASN A 218 -8.32 15.04 10.39
CA ASN A 218 -7.50 13.83 10.21
C ASN A 218 -6.54 13.66 11.40
N PRO A 219 -7.09 13.45 12.60
CA PRO A 219 -6.39 13.70 13.87
C PRO A 219 -5.13 12.85 14.07
N GLU A 220 -5.13 11.59 13.62
CA GLU A 220 -3.98 10.71 13.79
C GLU A 220 -2.86 11.04 12.81
N GLN A 221 -3.20 11.45 11.58
CA GLN A 221 -2.19 11.90 10.62
C GLN A 221 -1.62 13.27 11.00
N GLU A 222 -2.46 14.22 11.40
CA GLU A 222 -2.00 15.53 11.86
C GLU A 222 -1.06 15.39 13.08
N ALA A 223 -1.35 14.45 13.99
CA ALA A 223 -0.45 14.11 15.09
C ALA A 223 0.90 13.56 14.59
N LEU A 224 0.87 12.63 13.61
CA LEU A 224 2.07 12.06 13.01
C LEU A 224 2.96 13.13 12.37
N GLU A 225 2.38 14.01 11.56
CA GLU A 225 3.07 15.10 10.88
C GLU A 225 3.78 16.01 11.89
N GLY A 226 3.10 16.40 12.97
CA GLY A 226 3.69 17.19 14.05
C GLY A 226 4.77 16.46 14.84
N MET A 227 4.71 15.12 14.92
CA MET A 227 5.68 14.30 15.65
C MET A 227 6.95 14.03 14.85
N VAL A 228 6.83 13.65 13.57
CA VAL A 228 7.98 13.22 12.76
C VAL A 228 9.02 14.33 12.57
N LEU A 229 8.62 15.59 12.70
CA LEU A 229 9.49 16.76 12.63
C LEU A 229 10.27 17.05 13.92
N LYS A 230 9.90 16.43 15.05
CA LYS A 230 10.50 16.66 16.37
C LYS A 230 11.57 15.63 16.68
N GLN A 231 12.58 16.02 17.47
CA GLN A 231 13.54 15.07 18.02
C GLN A 231 12.90 14.24 19.15
N PRO A 232 13.31 12.97 19.34
CA PRO A 232 14.30 12.24 18.54
C PRO A 232 13.73 11.67 17.21
N TRP A 233 12.41 11.73 17.02
CA TRP A 233 11.67 11.03 15.95
C TRP A 233 12.18 11.35 14.55
N LYS A 234 12.52 12.62 14.29
CA LYS A 234 13.10 13.06 13.01
C LYS A 234 14.35 12.29 12.61
N SER A 235 15.23 11.97 13.58
CA SER A 235 16.44 11.20 13.32
C SER A 235 16.18 9.70 13.14
N TRP A 236 15.05 9.23 13.65
CA TRP A 236 14.63 7.83 13.62
C TRP A 236 13.74 7.47 12.43
N ALA A 237 13.28 8.47 11.67
CA ALA A 237 12.41 8.28 10.53
C ALA A 237 13.20 8.19 9.22
N MET A 238 12.89 7.17 8.43
CA MET A 238 13.15 7.15 6.99
C MET A 238 11.94 7.71 6.27
N ILE A 239 12.12 8.71 5.43
CA ILE A 239 11.02 9.33 4.66
C ILE A 239 11.31 9.14 3.18
N ALA A 240 10.39 8.46 2.50
CA ALA A 240 10.47 8.23 1.07
C ALA A 240 9.48 9.13 0.30
N PRO A 241 9.79 9.53 -0.93
CA PRO A 241 8.87 10.31 -1.75
C PRO A 241 7.65 9.48 -2.16
N HIS A 242 6.48 10.11 -2.17
CA HIS A 242 5.20 9.51 -2.54
C HIS A 242 5.22 8.76 -3.87
N ASN A 243 5.90 9.33 -4.87
CA ASN A 243 5.90 8.82 -6.23
C ASN A 243 6.75 7.54 -6.42
N LYS A 244 7.46 7.07 -5.40
CA LYS A 244 8.26 5.83 -5.44
C LYS A 244 7.63 4.66 -4.70
N ILE A 245 6.99 4.92 -3.56
CA ILE A 245 6.47 3.86 -2.67
C ILE A 245 4.95 3.86 -2.67
N HIS A 246 4.32 5.00 -2.44
CA HIS A 246 2.90 5.07 -2.14
C HIS A 246 2.32 6.43 -2.54
N THR A 247 1.41 6.43 -3.50
CA THR A 247 0.84 7.67 -4.06
C THR A 247 -0.69 7.70 -3.98
N TYR A 248 -1.29 8.85 -4.28
CA TYR A 248 -2.72 8.95 -4.55
C TYR A 248 -3.00 8.82 -6.06
N PRO A 249 -4.20 8.39 -6.48
CA PRO A 249 -4.57 8.28 -7.89
C PRO A 249 -4.38 9.59 -8.66
N TYR A 250 -4.75 10.72 -8.05
CA TYR A 250 -4.60 12.05 -8.67
C TYR A 250 -3.14 12.55 -8.73
N CYS A 251 -2.24 11.88 -8.02
CA CYS A 251 -0.80 12.13 -8.01
C CYS A 251 0.00 11.02 -8.71
N LEU A 252 -0.70 10.10 -9.37
CA LEU A 252 -0.08 8.99 -10.07
C LEU A 252 0.53 9.50 -11.37
N ASN A 253 1.86 9.52 -11.40
CA ASN A 253 2.60 9.58 -12.64
C ASN A 253 3.01 8.14 -13.00
N TYR A 254 2.52 7.63 -14.13
CA TYR A 254 2.84 6.28 -14.59
C TYR A 254 4.35 6.11 -14.90
N ASP A 255 5.07 7.20 -15.15
CA ASP A 255 6.52 7.15 -15.36
C ASP A 255 7.32 6.98 -14.05
N THR A 256 6.72 7.30 -12.89
CA THR A 256 7.41 7.19 -11.60
C THR A 256 7.23 5.83 -10.94
N ASP A 257 6.24 5.06 -11.41
CA ASP A 257 6.00 3.66 -11.10
C ASP A 257 6.01 3.39 -9.57
N PRO A 258 5.01 3.85 -8.80
CA PRO A 258 4.94 3.63 -7.36
C PRO A 258 4.55 2.18 -7.02
N ILE A 259 4.94 1.68 -5.85
CA ILE A 259 4.60 0.31 -5.41
C ILE A 259 3.10 0.17 -5.15
N SER A 260 2.49 1.19 -4.55
CA SER A 260 1.08 1.20 -4.18
C SER A 260 0.39 2.53 -4.45
N VAL A 261 -0.94 2.48 -4.52
CA VAL A 261 -1.83 3.63 -4.68
C VAL A 261 -2.93 3.60 -3.62
N HIS A 262 -3.24 4.75 -3.04
CA HIS A 262 -4.20 4.91 -1.95
C HIS A 262 -5.47 5.60 -2.43
N PHE A 263 -6.62 4.95 -2.30
CA PHE A 263 -7.91 5.50 -2.67
C PHE A 263 -8.57 6.22 -1.49
N SER A 264 -7.95 7.31 -1.02
CA SER A 264 -8.46 8.09 0.12
C SER A 264 -9.76 8.85 -0.22
N GLY A 265 -10.59 9.08 0.80
CA GLY A 265 -11.83 9.88 0.69
C GLY A 265 -12.72 9.50 -0.51
N GLY A 266 -13.05 10.51 -1.32
CA GLY A 266 -13.92 10.36 -2.50
C GLY A 266 -13.31 9.61 -3.69
N THR A 267 -12.03 9.23 -3.64
CA THR A 267 -11.41 8.49 -4.76
C THR A 267 -11.73 6.99 -4.73
N LYS A 268 -12.27 6.48 -3.62
CA LYS A 268 -12.71 5.07 -3.45
C LYS A 268 -13.60 4.55 -4.57
N TRP A 269 -14.45 5.41 -5.12
CA TRP A 269 -15.34 5.05 -6.24
C TRP A 269 -14.59 4.58 -7.48
N ASN A 270 -13.38 5.10 -7.70
CA ASN A 270 -12.54 4.77 -8.85
C ASN A 270 -11.66 3.53 -8.62
N MET A 271 -11.64 3.00 -7.40
CA MET A 271 -10.80 1.85 -7.05
C MET A 271 -11.15 0.62 -7.85
N ARG A 272 -12.45 0.39 -8.09
CA ARG A 272 -12.89 -0.72 -8.92
C ARG A 272 -12.36 -0.61 -10.35
N GLU A 273 -12.44 0.57 -10.97
CA GLU A 273 -11.95 0.78 -12.33
C GLU A 273 -10.43 0.54 -12.42
N HIS A 274 -9.67 0.99 -11.42
CA HIS A 274 -8.23 0.75 -11.36
C HIS A 274 -7.89 -0.71 -11.05
N ALA A 275 -8.63 -1.38 -10.17
CA ALA A 275 -8.50 -2.81 -9.94
C ALA A 275 -8.78 -3.59 -11.22
N ASP A 276 -9.90 -3.32 -11.90
CA ASP A 276 -10.28 -3.98 -13.14
C ASP A 276 -9.19 -3.84 -14.22
N LYS A 277 -8.57 -2.65 -14.34
CA LYS A 277 -7.40 -2.42 -15.24
C LYS A 277 -6.15 -3.20 -14.81
N LEU A 278 -5.86 -3.29 -13.51
CA LEU A 278 -4.72 -4.07 -12.99
C LEU A 278 -4.88 -5.58 -13.21
N TYR A 279 -6.11 -6.05 -13.24
CA TYR A 279 -6.48 -7.44 -13.45
C TYR A 279 -6.88 -7.76 -14.91
N GLU A 280 -6.92 -6.77 -15.79
CA GLU A 280 -7.27 -6.96 -17.20
C GLU A 280 -6.25 -7.88 -17.89
N GLY A 281 -6.73 -9.01 -18.43
CA GLY A 281 -5.87 -10.02 -19.08
C GLY A 281 -5.19 -11.01 -18.12
N LYS A 282 -5.36 -10.87 -16.81
CA LYS A 282 -5.04 -11.92 -15.83
C LYS A 282 -6.26 -12.83 -15.68
N GLU A 283 -6.05 -14.11 -15.41
CA GLU A 283 -7.18 -14.99 -15.03
C GLU A 283 -7.85 -14.29 -13.84
N LYS A 284 -9.12 -13.85 -14.01
CA LYS A 284 -9.85 -13.23 -12.90
C LYS A 284 -9.71 -14.19 -11.74
N VAL A 285 -9.12 -13.70 -10.65
CA VAL A 285 -8.98 -14.45 -9.41
C VAL A 285 -10.36 -15.03 -9.13
N LYS A 286 -10.51 -16.34 -9.34
CA LYS A 286 -11.78 -17.04 -9.11
C LYS A 286 -12.17 -16.65 -7.70
N ASP A 287 -13.37 -16.08 -7.55
CA ASP A 287 -13.94 -15.59 -6.29
C ASP A 287 -13.23 -16.28 -5.13
N PHE A 288 -12.22 -15.61 -4.56
CA PHE A 288 -11.50 -16.20 -3.45
C PHE A 288 -12.55 -16.28 -2.36
N GLN A 289 -13.09 -17.49 -2.15
CA GLN A 289 -13.59 -17.84 -0.85
C GLN A 289 -12.36 -17.75 0.03
N ILE A 290 -12.14 -16.57 0.60
CA ILE A 290 -11.21 -16.38 1.71
C ILE A 290 -11.81 -17.24 2.81
N ASN A 291 -11.45 -18.53 2.80
CA ASN A 291 -11.51 -19.36 3.98
C ASN A 291 -10.50 -18.72 4.90
N PHE A 292 -10.96 -17.75 5.68
CA PHE A 292 -10.23 -17.34 6.87
C PHE A 292 -9.94 -18.65 7.58
N PRO A 293 -8.67 -19.09 7.74
CA PRO A 293 -8.41 -20.00 8.82
C PRO A 293 -8.99 -19.26 10.03
N THR A 294 -10.01 -19.85 10.63
CA THR A 294 -10.38 -19.53 12.00
C THR A 294 -9.10 -19.83 12.77
N LEU A 295 -8.22 -18.83 12.85
CA LEU A 295 -7.21 -18.78 13.87
C LEU A 295 -8.06 -18.72 15.12
N ASP A 296 -8.24 -19.88 15.74
CA ASP A 296 -8.83 -19.98 17.06
C ASP A 296 -8.07 -18.98 17.92
N PHE A 297 -8.77 -17.90 18.26
CA PHE A 297 -8.26 -16.87 19.14
C PHE A 297 -8.34 -17.47 20.55
N GLU A 298 -7.29 -18.16 20.96
CA GLU A 298 -6.97 -18.30 22.39
C GLU A 298 -6.48 -16.97 22.97
#